data_AF-A0A959NCB8-F1
#
_entry.id   AF-A0A959NCB8-F1
#
_cell.length_a   1.000
_cell.length_b   1.000
_cell.length_c   1.000
_cell.angle_alpha   90.00
_cell.angle_beta   90.00
_cell.angle_gamma   90.00
#
_symmetry.space_group_name_H-M   'P 1'
#
loop_
_entity.id
_entity.type
_entity.pdbx_description
1 polymer ?
#
loop_
_entity_poly.entity_id
_entity_poly.type
_entity_poly.pdbx_seq_one_letter_code
_entity_poly.pdbx_strand_id
1 'polypeptide(L)'
;VPWLILIGGIHTLLIYKHTGHSLRATHLFFILAFGFVLYSTFLTRSGILGETSVHAFTDLGMNMQLLVFLLLFIVPAFILFANRYKQIPHIQKEESSSSREFWMFIGSLVFFLSALVVIGKTSLPVYNKIFGTKMAPPEKAEFSYNQIMIFIAIILAVLTAVTQYLKYKSTTTKFFLKKIWMPTLIAIIIATLVLAFGHVNYEKESYGFMAAIWLAVACSIYTIVANAAYIWIGMKGKLNLSGGSIAHVGFGMVLLGILISSSKKEVLSNNIGGIP
;
A
#
# COMPACT_ATOMS: atom_id res chain seq x y z
N VAL A 1 -2.62 -4.69 6.56
CA VAL A 1 -2.99 -5.48 5.36
C VAL A 1 -4.39 -5.16 4.85
N PRO A 2 -5.49 -5.20 5.66
CA PRO A 2 -6.84 -5.08 5.11
C PRO A 2 -7.10 -3.76 4.37
N TRP A 3 -6.56 -2.66 4.89
CA TRP A 3 -6.69 -1.33 4.28
C TRP A 3 -6.02 -1.23 2.90
N LEU A 4 -4.89 -1.91 2.67
CA LEU A 4 -4.20 -1.92 1.37
C LEU A 4 -5.11 -2.54 0.30
N ILE A 5 -5.74 -3.68 0.64
CA ILE A 5 -6.70 -4.34 -0.24
C ILE A 5 -7.94 -3.48 -0.45
N LEU A 6 -8.46 -2.87 0.61
CA LEU A 6 -9.64 -2.02 0.53
C LEU A 6 -9.41 -0.82 -0.40
N ILE A 7 -8.25 -0.16 -0.30
CA ILE A 7 -7.90 0.97 -1.19
C ILE A 7 -7.82 0.48 -2.64
N GLY A 8 -7.21 -0.67 -2.93
CA GLY A 8 -7.23 -1.27 -4.27
C GLY A 8 -8.65 -1.57 -4.76
N GLY A 9 -9.52 -2.06 -3.87
CA GLY A 9 -10.95 -2.27 -4.13
C GLY A 9 -11.70 -0.99 -4.49
N ILE A 10 -11.47 0.09 -3.74
CA ILE A 10 -12.08 1.41 -4.00
C ILE A 10 -11.62 1.97 -5.36
N HIS A 11 -10.35 1.82 -5.71
CA HIS A 11 -9.82 2.29 -7.00
C HIS A 11 -10.39 1.50 -8.17
N THR A 12 -10.46 0.16 -8.06
CA THR A 12 -11.13 -0.66 -9.10
C THR A 12 -12.62 -0.38 -9.21
N LEU A 13 -13.31 -0.09 -8.10
CA LEU A 13 -14.71 0.35 -8.12
C LEU A 13 -14.86 1.69 -8.86
N LEU A 14 -13.93 2.62 -8.63
CA LEU A 14 -13.93 3.91 -9.30
C LEU A 14 -13.66 3.77 -10.80
N ILE A 15 -12.76 2.87 -11.19
CA ILE A 15 -12.56 2.47 -12.60
C ILE A 15 -13.89 1.99 -13.20
N TYR A 16 -14.56 1.03 -12.54
CA TYR A 16 -15.83 0.50 -13.03
C TYR A 16 -16.89 1.59 -13.22
N LYS A 17 -17.02 2.52 -12.27
CA LYS A 17 -17.97 3.64 -12.37
C LYS A 17 -17.71 4.57 -13.56
N HIS A 18 -16.46 4.69 -14.02
CA HIS A 18 -16.11 5.61 -15.10
C HIS A 18 -15.96 4.94 -16.48
N THR A 19 -15.53 3.68 -16.53
CA THR A 19 -15.19 3.01 -17.79
C THR A 19 -15.84 1.63 -17.94
N GLY A 20 -16.46 1.08 -16.90
CA GLY A 20 -17.07 -0.25 -16.90
C GLY A 20 -16.06 -1.41 -16.76
N HIS A 21 -14.76 -1.12 -16.65
CA HIS A 21 -13.72 -2.13 -16.43
C HIS A 21 -13.59 -2.55 -14.96
N SER A 22 -12.82 -3.62 -14.70
CA SER A 22 -12.35 -4.00 -13.36
C SER A 22 -13.39 -4.46 -12.32
N LEU A 23 -14.67 -4.65 -12.66
CA LEU A 23 -15.71 -5.07 -11.70
C LEU A 23 -15.39 -6.40 -11.00
N ARG A 24 -14.81 -7.37 -11.73
CA ARG A 24 -14.39 -8.66 -11.16
C ARG A 24 -13.31 -8.48 -10.09
N ALA A 25 -12.34 -7.61 -10.36
CA ALA A 25 -11.28 -7.28 -9.41
C ALA A 25 -11.84 -6.55 -8.18
N THR A 26 -12.82 -5.65 -8.37
CA THR A 26 -13.49 -4.97 -7.26
C THR A 26 -14.14 -5.95 -6.28
N HIS A 27 -14.91 -6.92 -6.78
CA HIS A 27 -15.52 -7.95 -5.94
C HIS A 27 -14.47 -8.77 -5.20
N LEU A 28 -13.43 -9.22 -5.92
CA LEU A 28 -12.32 -9.97 -5.32
C LEU A 28 -11.65 -9.17 -4.20
N PHE A 29 -11.33 -7.89 -4.43
CA PHE A 29 -10.71 -7.04 -3.41
C PHE A 29 -11.63 -6.80 -2.21
N PHE A 30 -12.93 -6.63 -2.38
CA PHE A 30 -13.82 -6.47 -1.22
C PHE A 30 -13.98 -7.75 -0.40
N ILE A 31 -14.05 -8.91 -1.06
CA ILE A 31 -14.03 -10.22 -0.38
C ILE A 31 -12.73 -10.39 0.40
N LEU A 32 -11.59 -10.13 -0.23
CA LEU A 32 -10.28 -10.21 0.42
C LEU A 32 -10.09 -9.19 1.53
N ALA A 33 -10.58 -7.96 1.37
CA ALA A 33 -10.48 -6.91 2.38
C ALA A 33 -11.21 -7.34 3.65
N PHE A 34 -12.46 -7.80 3.52
CA PHE A 34 -13.24 -8.32 4.64
C PHE A 34 -12.58 -9.56 5.24
N GLY A 35 -12.11 -10.49 4.40
CA GLY A 35 -11.39 -11.68 4.82
C GLY A 35 -10.14 -11.39 5.64
N PHE A 36 -9.34 -10.41 5.21
CA PHE A 36 -8.16 -9.99 5.95
C PHE A 36 -8.49 -9.23 7.23
N VAL A 37 -9.64 -8.56 7.34
CA VAL A 37 -10.13 -8.05 8.63
C VAL A 37 -10.35 -9.22 9.59
N LEU A 38 -11.13 -10.23 9.17
CA LEU A 38 -11.40 -11.41 9.99
C LEU A 38 -10.12 -12.16 10.37
N TYR A 39 -9.21 -12.33 9.40
CA TYR A 39 -7.93 -12.97 9.63
C TYR A 39 -7.04 -12.17 10.59
N SER A 40 -7.05 -10.83 10.51
CA SER A 40 -6.33 -9.98 11.47
C SER A 40 -6.88 -10.13 12.88
N THR A 41 -8.20 -10.30 13.04
CA THR A 41 -8.81 -10.60 14.34
C THR A 41 -8.37 -11.98 14.84
N PHE A 42 -8.37 -13.01 13.97
CA PHE A 42 -7.85 -14.32 14.33
C PHE A 42 -6.39 -14.25 14.80
N LEU A 43 -5.51 -13.59 14.04
CA LEU A 43 -4.10 -13.44 14.39
C LEU A 43 -3.86 -12.77 15.76
N THR A 44 -4.64 -11.74 16.07
CA THR A 44 -4.43 -10.93 17.29
C THR A 44 -5.14 -11.46 18.53
N ARG A 45 -6.18 -12.29 18.37
CA ARG A 45 -7.01 -12.81 19.47
C ARG A 45 -6.87 -14.31 19.73
N SER A 46 -6.18 -15.05 18.88
CA SER A 46 -5.98 -16.50 19.04
C SER A 46 -4.73 -16.89 19.86
N GLY A 47 -3.97 -15.91 20.36
CA GLY A 47 -2.67 -16.16 20.98
C GLY A 47 -1.58 -16.65 20.02
N ILE A 48 -1.87 -16.87 18.73
CA ILE A 48 -0.88 -17.41 17.76
C ILE A 48 0.30 -16.47 17.51
N LEU A 49 0.09 -15.17 17.74
CA LEU A 49 1.12 -14.15 17.66
C LEU A 49 1.71 -13.76 19.02
N GLY A 50 1.35 -14.46 20.12
CA GLY A 50 1.70 -14.06 21.49
C GLY A 50 3.20 -13.81 21.72
N GLU A 51 4.06 -14.61 21.11
CA GLU A 51 5.53 -14.50 21.23
C GLU A 51 6.17 -13.54 20.22
N THR A 52 5.41 -13.07 19.23
CA THR A 52 5.96 -12.32 18.07
C THR A 52 5.34 -10.94 17.86
N SER A 53 4.29 -10.60 18.62
CA SER A 53 3.58 -9.33 18.51
C SER A 53 3.16 -8.79 19.86
N VAL A 54 3.59 -7.55 20.14
CA VAL A 54 3.18 -6.79 21.33
C VAL A 54 1.71 -6.37 21.33
N HIS A 55 1.03 -6.52 20.19
CA HIS A 55 -0.39 -6.20 20.03
C HIS A 55 -1.28 -7.45 20.00
N ALA A 56 -0.70 -8.64 20.16
CA ALA A 56 -1.46 -9.87 20.31
C ALA A 56 -1.89 -10.04 21.77
N PHE A 57 -3.14 -10.45 21.96
CA PHE A 57 -3.61 -10.87 23.27
C PHE A 57 -3.17 -12.31 23.53
N THR A 58 -3.05 -12.65 24.82
CA THR A 58 -2.87 -14.04 25.26
C THR A 58 -4.04 -14.91 24.78
N ASP A 59 -3.81 -16.22 24.70
CA ASP A 59 -4.83 -17.16 24.24
C ASP A 59 -6.08 -17.10 25.13
N LEU A 60 -7.21 -16.72 24.54
CA LEU A 60 -8.51 -16.61 25.21
C LEU A 60 -9.28 -17.94 25.18
N GLY A 61 -8.71 -19.03 24.66
CA GLY A 61 -9.39 -20.31 24.45
C GLY A 61 -10.41 -20.28 23.31
N MET A 62 -10.47 -19.19 22.53
CA MET A 62 -11.46 -18.94 21.48
C MET A 62 -10.97 -19.31 20.07
N ASN A 63 -9.86 -20.04 19.97
CA ASN A 63 -9.15 -20.29 18.71
C ASN A 63 -10.04 -20.95 17.65
N MET A 64 -10.80 -21.96 18.06
CA MET A 64 -11.68 -22.70 17.16
C MET A 64 -12.87 -21.86 16.73
N GLN A 65 -13.45 -21.06 17.63
CA GLN A 65 -14.57 -20.15 17.35
C GLN A 65 -14.13 -19.08 16.34
N LEU A 66 -12.95 -18.49 16.52
CA LEU A 66 -12.40 -17.51 15.59
C LEU A 66 -12.07 -18.11 14.22
N LEU A 67 -11.55 -19.34 14.19
CA LEU A 67 -11.28 -20.05 12.93
C LEU A 67 -12.58 -20.38 12.19
N VAL A 68 -13.58 -20.93 12.89
CA VAL A 68 -14.90 -21.22 12.32
C VAL A 68 -15.55 -19.94 11.82
N PHE A 69 -15.49 -18.85 12.60
CA PHE A 69 -16.00 -17.55 12.19
C PHE A 69 -15.31 -17.05 10.90
N LEU A 70 -13.98 -17.13 10.81
CA LEU A 70 -13.25 -16.79 9.59
C LEU A 70 -13.73 -17.60 8.38
N LEU A 71 -13.78 -18.93 8.52
CA LEU A 71 -14.16 -19.84 7.42
C LEU A 71 -15.62 -19.68 7.01
N LEU A 72 -16.52 -19.43 7.97
CA LEU A 72 -17.95 -19.23 7.75
C LEU A 72 -18.23 -18.06 6.80
N PHE A 73 -17.42 -17.00 6.84
CA PHE A 73 -17.59 -15.87 5.94
C PHE A 73 -16.76 -15.99 4.66
N ILE A 74 -15.54 -16.51 4.75
CA ILE A 74 -14.63 -16.58 3.60
C ILE A 74 -15.07 -17.64 2.59
N VAL A 75 -15.40 -18.84 3.04
CA VAL A 75 -15.71 -19.96 2.14
C VAL A 75 -16.96 -19.68 1.29
N PRO A 76 -18.11 -19.27 1.87
CA PRO A 76 -19.28 -18.94 1.07
C PRO A 76 -19.06 -17.74 0.13
N ALA A 77 -18.31 -16.73 0.55
CA ALA A 77 -18.03 -15.56 -0.29
C ALA A 77 -17.29 -15.96 -1.58
N PHE A 78 -16.27 -16.82 -1.47
CA PHE A 78 -15.54 -17.31 -2.63
C PHE A 78 -16.36 -18.28 -3.48
N ILE A 79 -17.18 -19.14 -2.87
CA ILE A 79 -18.10 -20.03 -3.61
C ILE A 79 -19.09 -19.20 -4.44
N LEU A 80 -19.72 -18.19 -3.83
CA LEU A 80 -20.65 -17.30 -4.52
C LEU A 80 -19.96 -16.52 -5.65
N PHE A 81 -18.75 -16.00 -5.39
CA PHE A 81 -17.96 -15.29 -6.40
C PHE A 81 -17.62 -16.19 -7.59
N ALA A 82 -17.16 -17.43 -7.34
CA ALA A 82 -16.84 -18.39 -8.39
C ALA A 82 -18.08 -18.78 -9.21
N ASN A 83 -19.21 -19.09 -8.54
CA ASN A 83 -20.46 -19.47 -9.20
C ASN A 83 -21.05 -18.35 -10.06
N ARG A 84 -20.87 -17.09 -9.64
CA ARG A 84 -21.39 -15.91 -10.34
C ARG A 84 -20.36 -15.25 -11.27
N TYR A 85 -19.12 -15.75 -11.32
CA TYR A 85 -18.01 -15.10 -12.03
C TYR A 85 -18.32 -14.78 -13.51
N LYS A 86 -18.96 -15.73 -14.21
CA LYS A 86 -19.35 -15.57 -15.63
C LYS A 86 -20.47 -14.55 -15.83
N GLN A 87 -21.27 -14.29 -14.81
CA GLN A 87 -22.39 -13.34 -14.84
C GLN A 87 -21.93 -11.90 -14.56
N ILE A 88 -20.72 -11.72 -14.04
CA ILE A 88 -20.16 -10.38 -13.78
C ILE A 88 -19.82 -9.71 -15.10
N PRO A 89 -20.39 -8.51 -15.40
CA PRO A 89 -20.06 -7.73 -16.58
C PRO A 89 -18.54 -7.54 -16.74
N HIS A 90 -18.05 -7.76 -17.95
CA HIS A 90 -16.66 -7.49 -18.31
C HIS A 90 -16.58 -7.00 -19.74
N ILE A 91 -15.72 -6.00 -19.98
CA ILE A 91 -15.41 -5.50 -21.31
C ILE A 91 -14.17 -6.25 -21.78
N GLN A 92 -14.24 -6.90 -22.95
CA GLN A 92 -13.11 -7.70 -23.50
C GLN A 92 -11.99 -6.88 -24.13
N LYS A 93 -12.15 -5.55 -24.17
CA LYS A 93 -11.13 -4.63 -24.69
C LYS A 93 -10.07 -4.36 -23.62
N GLU A 94 -8.81 -4.32 -24.02
CA GLU A 94 -7.73 -3.87 -23.14
C GLU A 94 -7.79 -2.37 -22.89
N GLU A 95 -7.41 -1.96 -21.67
CA GLU A 95 -7.30 -0.56 -21.30
C GLU A 95 -6.06 0.06 -21.97
N SER A 96 -6.19 1.29 -22.48
CA SER A 96 -5.03 2.00 -23.05
C SER A 96 -4.01 2.32 -21.96
N SER A 97 -2.72 2.11 -22.23
CA SER A 97 -1.64 2.51 -21.30
C SER A 97 -1.56 4.03 -21.09
N SER A 98 -2.19 4.85 -21.95
CA SER A 98 -2.32 6.30 -21.77
C SER A 98 -3.53 6.71 -20.92
N SER A 99 -4.32 5.75 -20.46
CA SER A 99 -5.55 5.98 -19.71
C SER A 99 -5.30 6.04 -18.20
N ARG A 100 -6.16 6.78 -17.49
CA ARG A 100 -6.13 6.84 -16.03
C ARG A 100 -6.46 5.48 -15.39
N GLU A 101 -7.45 4.78 -15.93
CA GLU A 101 -7.93 3.50 -15.39
C GLU A 101 -6.85 2.42 -15.39
N PHE A 102 -6.03 2.35 -16.45
CA PHE A 102 -4.90 1.42 -16.52
C PHE A 102 -3.94 1.61 -15.33
N TRP A 103 -3.50 2.85 -15.08
CA TRP A 103 -2.56 3.13 -14.00
C TRP A 103 -3.19 3.03 -12.61
N MET A 104 -4.49 3.33 -12.49
CA MET A 104 -5.24 3.04 -11.26
C MET A 104 -5.31 1.54 -10.98
N PHE A 105 -5.47 0.70 -12.01
CA PHE A 105 -5.46 -0.75 -11.88
C PHE A 105 -4.07 -1.27 -11.49
N ILE A 106 -3.01 -0.78 -12.14
CA ILE A 106 -1.62 -1.09 -11.77
C ILE A 106 -1.34 -0.70 -10.31
N GLY A 107 -1.75 0.49 -9.87
CA GLY A 107 -1.62 0.91 -8.47
C GLY A 107 -2.37 -0.03 -7.51
N SER A 108 -3.58 -0.46 -7.89
CA SER A 108 -4.37 -1.43 -7.11
C SER A 108 -3.67 -2.80 -7.02
N LEU A 109 -3.03 -3.24 -8.10
CA LEU A 109 -2.23 -4.47 -8.12
C LEU A 109 -0.99 -4.36 -7.24
N VAL A 110 -0.30 -3.22 -7.25
CA VAL A 110 0.84 -2.96 -6.35
C VAL A 110 0.41 -2.99 -4.89
N PHE A 111 -0.74 -2.40 -4.54
CA PHE A 111 -1.33 -2.51 -3.20
C PHE A 111 -1.63 -3.97 -2.82
N PHE A 112 -2.18 -4.76 -3.75
CA PHE A 112 -2.44 -6.18 -3.54
C PHE A 112 -1.16 -6.98 -3.29
N LEU A 113 -0.13 -6.81 -4.12
CA LEU A 113 1.16 -7.49 -3.95
C LEU A 113 1.84 -7.08 -2.64
N SER A 114 1.78 -5.80 -2.26
CA SER A 114 2.25 -5.31 -0.96
C SER A 114 1.56 -6.03 0.19
N ALA A 115 0.22 -6.15 0.13
CA ALA A 115 -0.55 -6.86 1.12
C ALA A 115 -0.16 -8.34 1.22
N LEU A 116 0.11 -9.02 0.10
CA LEU A 116 0.59 -10.41 0.09
C LEU A 116 1.95 -10.57 0.75
N VAL A 117 2.89 -9.66 0.48
CA VAL A 117 4.22 -9.69 1.13
C VAL A 117 4.09 -9.50 2.64
N VAL A 118 3.31 -8.51 3.08
CA VAL A 118 3.14 -8.25 4.52
C VAL A 118 2.43 -9.43 5.20
N ILE A 119 1.29 -9.87 4.66
CA ILE A 119 0.50 -10.95 5.29
C ILE A 119 1.27 -12.27 5.31
N GLY A 120 2.02 -12.58 4.25
CA GLY A 120 2.82 -13.80 4.19
C GLY A 120 3.88 -13.83 5.29
N LYS A 121 4.61 -12.73 5.47
CA LYS A 121 5.63 -12.65 6.52
C LYS A 121 5.04 -12.62 7.93
N THR A 122 3.94 -11.88 8.15
CA THR A 122 3.27 -11.84 9.46
C THR A 122 2.60 -13.19 9.83
N SER A 123 2.30 -14.03 8.84
CA SER A 123 1.69 -15.35 9.06
C SER A 123 2.70 -16.46 9.36
N LEU A 124 3.99 -16.14 9.54
CA LEU A 124 5.02 -17.15 9.85
C LEU A 124 4.65 -18.05 11.05
N PRO A 125 4.13 -17.53 12.19
CA PRO A 125 3.71 -18.38 13.31
C PRO A 125 2.55 -19.32 12.95
N VAL A 126 1.65 -18.88 12.05
CA VAL A 126 0.55 -19.70 11.55
C VAL A 126 1.08 -20.87 10.73
N TYR A 127 2.04 -20.63 9.83
CA TYR A 127 2.68 -21.69 9.05
C TYR A 127 3.40 -22.69 9.94
N ASN A 128 4.15 -22.21 10.95
CA ASN A 128 4.78 -23.07 11.95
C ASN A 128 3.78 -23.96 12.66
N LYS A 129 2.62 -23.42 13.05
CA LYS A 129 1.57 -24.20 13.72
C LYS A 129 0.91 -25.23 12.81
N ILE A 130 0.65 -24.90 11.55
CA ILE A 130 -0.02 -25.79 10.59
C ILE A 130 0.91 -26.92 10.12
N PHE A 131 2.16 -26.59 9.81
CA PHE A 131 3.11 -27.54 9.22
C PHE A 131 4.07 -28.18 10.24
N GLY A 132 3.98 -27.79 11.52
CA GLY A 132 4.88 -28.26 12.56
C GLY A 132 6.32 -27.77 12.42
N THR A 133 6.54 -26.70 11.65
CA THR A 133 7.88 -26.13 11.44
C THR A 133 8.28 -25.21 12.59
N LYS A 134 9.59 -24.97 12.74
CA LYS A 134 10.17 -24.06 13.75
C LYS A 134 10.98 -22.95 13.08
N MET A 135 10.42 -22.34 12.04
CA MET A 135 11.09 -21.24 11.35
C MET A 135 11.11 -20.01 12.27
N ALA A 136 12.29 -19.56 12.65
CA ALA A 136 12.47 -18.35 13.44
C ALA A 136 12.25 -17.10 12.56
N PRO A 137 11.76 -15.99 13.13
CA PRO A 137 11.79 -14.70 12.46
C PRO A 137 13.23 -14.30 12.07
N PRO A 138 13.43 -13.51 11.00
CA PRO A 138 14.77 -13.01 10.63
C PRO A 138 15.40 -12.18 11.76
N GLU A 139 16.72 -12.28 11.96
CA GLU A 139 17.46 -11.51 12.97
C GLU A 139 17.19 -9.99 12.87
N LYS A 140 17.20 -9.45 11.64
CA LYS A 140 16.76 -8.09 11.34
C LYS A 140 15.32 -8.09 10.82
N ALA A 141 14.36 -8.38 11.71
CA ALA A 141 12.95 -8.42 11.37
C ALA A 141 12.51 -7.16 10.61
N GLU A 142 12.79 -5.96 11.14
CA GLU A 142 12.43 -4.67 10.52
C GLU A 142 12.99 -4.53 9.09
N PHE A 143 14.28 -4.79 8.89
CA PHE A 143 14.92 -4.68 7.58
C PHE A 143 14.34 -5.67 6.57
N SER A 144 13.98 -6.88 7.00
CA SER A 144 13.38 -7.89 6.12
C SER A 144 12.12 -7.37 5.43
N TYR A 145 11.24 -6.67 6.13
CA TYR A 145 10.05 -6.05 5.53
C TYR A 145 10.41 -4.81 4.73
N ASN A 146 11.20 -3.91 5.33
CA ASN A 146 11.44 -2.58 4.79
C ASN A 146 12.23 -2.59 3.48
N GLN A 147 13.15 -3.56 3.29
CA GLN A 147 13.91 -3.69 2.05
C GLN A 147 13.03 -3.94 0.81
N ILE A 148 11.85 -4.54 0.99
CA ILE A 148 10.87 -4.72 -0.10
C ILE A 148 9.89 -3.53 -0.14
N MET A 149 9.40 -3.14 1.04
CA MET A 149 8.36 -2.11 1.16
C MET A 149 8.82 -0.74 0.70
N ILE A 150 10.11 -0.41 0.80
CA ILE A 150 10.64 0.87 0.33
C ILE A 150 10.44 1.05 -1.19
N PHE A 151 10.68 0.00 -1.97
CA PHE A 151 10.49 0.05 -3.43
C PHE A 151 9.02 0.12 -3.81
N ILE A 152 8.16 -0.60 -3.09
CA ILE A 152 6.72 -0.51 -3.24
C ILE A 152 6.24 0.91 -2.92
N ALA A 153 6.74 1.52 -1.84
CA ALA A 153 6.39 2.88 -1.45
C ALA A 153 6.80 3.90 -2.53
N ILE A 154 7.99 3.76 -3.11
CA ILE A 154 8.46 4.59 -4.24
C ILE A 154 7.49 4.48 -5.43
N ILE A 155 7.15 3.25 -5.83
CA ILE A 155 6.24 3.00 -6.96
C ILE A 155 4.87 3.62 -6.68
N LEU A 156 4.29 3.37 -5.50
CA LEU A 156 2.99 3.91 -5.12
C LEU A 156 2.99 5.44 -5.05
N ALA A 157 4.04 6.05 -4.52
CA ALA A 157 4.19 7.50 -4.46
C ALA A 157 4.19 8.11 -5.87
N VAL A 158 4.99 7.57 -6.79
CA VAL A 158 5.02 8.03 -8.20
C VAL A 158 3.65 7.84 -8.87
N LEU A 159 3.04 6.67 -8.74
CA LEU A 159 1.72 6.42 -9.32
C LEU A 159 0.66 7.38 -8.77
N THR A 160 0.70 7.66 -7.47
CA THR A 160 -0.23 8.59 -6.80
C THR A 160 -0.02 10.03 -7.27
N ALA A 161 1.23 10.45 -7.51
CA ALA A 161 1.56 11.78 -8.03
C ALA A 161 1.10 11.96 -9.49
N VAL A 162 1.32 10.95 -10.33
CA VAL A 162 1.19 11.05 -11.79
C VAL A 162 -0.23 10.74 -12.28
N THR A 163 -0.88 9.72 -11.75
CA THR A 163 -2.10 9.15 -12.34
C THR A 163 -3.29 10.12 -12.39
N GLN A 164 -3.40 11.05 -11.43
CA GLN A 164 -4.46 12.06 -11.45
C GLN A 164 -4.39 12.98 -12.68
N TYR A 165 -3.21 13.17 -13.28
CA TYR A 165 -3.02 14.03 -14.45
C TYR A 165 -3.47 13.37 -15.77
N LEU A 166 -3.71 12.07 -15.77
CA LEU A 166 -4.28 11.33 -16.91
C LEU A 166 -5.80 11.49 -16.96
N LYS A 167 -6.40 11.35 -18.14
CA LYS A 167 -7.85 11.28 -18.33
C LYS A 167 -8.28 9.81 -18.44
N TYR A 168 -9.54 9.54 -18.11
CA TYR A 168 -10.13 8.23 -18.42
C TYR A 168 -10.11 7.98 -19.93
N LYS A 169 -9.99 6.71 -20.33
CA LYS A 169 -9.94 6.20 -21.72
C LYS A 169 -8.66 6.53 -22.50
N SER A 170 -8.30 7.81 -22.59
CA SER A 170 -7.10 8.23 -23.33
C SER A 170 -6.61 9.62 -22.93
N THR A 171 -5.28 9.75 -22.87
CA THR A 171 -4.60 11.02 -22.60
C THR A 171 -3.59 11.31 -23.70
N THR A 172 -3.60 12.53 -24.24
CA THR A 172 -2.56 12.98 -25.17
C THR A 172 -1.31 13.42 -24.42
N THR A 173 -0.13 13.08 -24.93
CA THR A 173 1.16 13.42 -24.30
C THR A 173 1.32 14.92 -24.07
N LYS A 174 0.91 15.74 -25.04
CA LYS A 174 0.94 17.22 -24.93
C LYS A 174 0.08 17.73 -23.78
N PHE A 175 -1.10 17.15 -23.55
CA PHE A 175 -1.97 17.54 -22.44
C PHE A 175 -1.34 17.16 -21.09
N PHE A 176 -0.84 15.93 -21.00
CA PHE A 176 -0.20 15.41 -19.79
C PHE A 176 1.03 16.24 -19.39
N LEU A 177 1.99 16.40 -20.32
CA LEU A 177 3.22 17.15 -20.06
C LEU A 177 2.93 18.60 -19.67
N LYS A 178 2.00 19.28 -20.36
CA LYS A 178 1.62 20.67 -20.06
C LYS A 178 1.09 20.86 -18.63
N LYS A 179 0.47 19.83 -18.03
CA LYS A 179 -0.06 19.93 -16.66
C LYS A 179 0.91 19.47 -15.58
N ILE A 180 1.72 18.46 -15.84
CA ILE A 180 2.56 17.83 -14.81
C ILE A 180 3.92 18.49 -14.63
N TRP A 181 4.46 19.18 -15.65
CA TRP A 181 5.83 19.70 -15.63
C TRP A 181 6.10 20.65 -14.46
N MET A 182 5.18 21.58 -14.17
CA MET A 182 5.36 22.58 -13.12
C MET A 182 5.35 21.94 -11.72
N PRO A 183 4.36 21.09 -11.36
CA PRO A 183 4.42 20.32 -10.12
C PRO A 183 5.68 19.47 -9.98
N THR A 184 6.15 18.84 -11.07
CA THR A 184 7.39 18.04 -11.06
C THR A 184 8.60 18.91 -10.76
N LEU A 185 8.74 20.07 -11.41
CA LEU A 185 9.86 20.99 -11.18
C LEU A 185 9.88 21.48 -9.72
N ILE A 186 8.73 21.90 -9.20
CA ILE A 186 8.60 22.34 -7.80
C ILE A 186 8.98 21.21 -6.84
N ALA A 187 8.51 19.99 -7.09
CA ALA A 187 8.82 18.83 -6.26
C ALA A 187 10.32 18.50 -6.27
N ILE A 188 11.00 18.59 -7.42
CA ILE A 188 12.45 18.38 -7.52
C ILE A 188 13.22 19.41 -6.69
N ILE A 189 12.83 20.69 -6.77
CA ILE A 189 13.46 21.77 -6.01
C ILE A 189 13.29 21.51 -4.51
N ILE A 190 12.06 21.24 -4.05
CA ILE A 190 11.78 20.98 -2.63
C ILE A 190 12.50 19.71 -2.16
N ALA A 191 12.47 18.63 -2.93
CA ALA A 191 13.14 17.38 -2.58
C ALA A 191 14.66 17.58 -2.46
N THR A 192 15.27 18.32 -3.40
CA THR A 192 16.69 18.66 -3.34
C THR A 192 17.03 19.44 -2.08
N LEU A 193 16.24 20.47 -1.74
CA LEU A 193 16.44 21.26 -0.52
C LEU A 193 16.29 20.39 0.75
N VAL A 194 15.27 19.55 0.82
CA VAL A 194 15.05 18.65 1.96
C VAL A 194 16.19 17.64 2.11
N LEU A 195 16.69 17.08 1.01
CA LEU A 195 17.79 16.11 1.08
C LEU A 195 19.13 16.80 1.41
N ALA A 196 19.38 18.01 0.90
CA ALA A 196 20.61 18.75 1.16
C ALA A 196 20.71 19.28 2.60
N PHE A 197 19.60 19.75 3.19
CA PHE A 197 19.59 20.42 4.49
C PHE A 197 18.87 19.64 5.60
N GLY A 198 18.10 18.60 5.26
CA GLY A 198 17.27 17.87 6.23
C GLY A 198 18.02 16.80 7.02
N HIS A 199 19.28 16.53 6.70
CA HIS A 199 20.13 15.50 7.34
C HIS A 199 19.43 14.14 7.42
N VAL A 200 18.85 13.68 6.30
CA VAL A 200 18.16 12.38 6.21
C VAL A 200 19.19 11.27 5.99
N ASN A 201 20.04 11.01 6.98
CA ASN A 201 21.08 9.99 6.89
C ASN A 201 20.58 8.68 7.53
N TYR A 202 20.58 7.60 6.77
CA TYR A 202 20.25 6.26 7.27
C TYR A 202 21.50 5.39 7.22
N GLU A 203 22.37 5.54 8.22
CA GLU A 203 23.69 4.91 8.26
C GLU A 203 23.67 3.47 8.79
N LYS A 204 22.50 2.98 9.20
CA LYS A 204 22.35 1.67 9.86
C LYS A 204 22.52 0.46 8.92
N GLU A 205 22.38 0.66 7.62
CA GLU A 205 22.38 -0.41 6.60
C GLU A 205 23.24 -0.01 5.38
N SER A 206 23.08 -0.67 4.24
CA SER A 206 23.89 -0.41 3.05
C SER A 206 23.63 0.95 2.41
N TYR A 207 24.65 1.50 1.71
CA TYR A 207 24.52 2.71 0.89
C TYR A 207 23.38 2.62 -0.14
N GLY A 208 23.10 1.42 -0.66
CA GLY A 208 21.98 1.19 -1.58
C GLY A 208 20.61 1.40 -0.92
N PHE A 209 20.46 1.00 0.35
CA PHE A 209 19.23 1.22 1.11
C PHE A 209 19.04 2.71 1.46
N MET A 210 20.13 3.42 1.77
CA MET A 210 20.10 4.88 1.95
C MET A 210 19.63 5.61 0.69
N ALA A 211 20.13 5.23 -0.48
CA ALA A 211 19.67 5.79 -1.75
C ALA A 211 18.18 5.53 -2.00
N ALA A 212 17.68 4.34 -1.63
CA ALA A 212 16.25 4.03 -1.72
C ALA A 212 15.41 4.92 -0.79
N ILE A 213 15.89 5.23 0.42
CA ILE A 213 15.21 6.16 1.34
C ILE A 213 15.16 7.57 0.75
N TRP A 214 16.28 8.08 0.21
CA TRP A 214 16.30 9.41 -0.42
C TRP A 214 15.34 9.50 -1.60
N LEU A 215 15.29 8.46 -2.44
CA LEU A 215 14.35 8.37 -3.55
C LEU A 215 12.90 8.33 -3.03
N ALA A 216 12.62 7.55 -1.98
CA ALA A 216 11.29 7.49 -1.38
C ALA A 216 10.86 8.83 -0.78
N VAL A 217 11.78 9.59 -0.17
CA VAL A 217 11.52 10.95 0.33
C VAL A 217 11.17 11.88 -0.82
N ALA A 218 11.96 11.87 -1.89
CA ALA A 218 11.70 12.67 -3.09
C ALA A 218 10.33 12.33 -3.72
N CYS A 219 10.00 11.04 -3.86
CA CYS A 219 8.71 10.60 -4.39
C CYS A 219 7.53 10.96 -3.46
N SER A 220 7.72 10.93 -2.14
CA SER A 220 6.70 11.34 -1.16
C SER A 220 6.42 12.83 -1.27
N ILE A 221 7.46 13.66 -1.37
CA ILE A 221 7.35 15.10 -1.64
C ILE A 221 6.63 15.33 -2.97
N TYR A 222 6.99 14.59 -4.02
CA TYR A 222 6.32 14.70 -5.31
C TYR A 222 4.84 14.34 -5.21
N THR A 223 4.47 13.33 -4.43
CA THR A 223 3.07 12.97 -4.16
C THR A 223 2.30 14.14 -3.55
N ILE A 224 2.88 14.80 -2.54
CA ILE A 224 2.29 15.97 -1.86
C ILE A 224 2.11 17.12 -2.86
N VAL A 225 3.21 17.52 -3.51
CA VAL A 225 3.23 18.69 -4.42
C VAL A 225 2.31 18.47 -5.61
N ALA A 226 2.38 17.31 -6.27
CA ALA A 226 1.58 17.02 -7.45
C ALA A 226 0.08 16.96 -7.14
N ASN A 227 -0.33 16.33 -6.04
CA ASN A 227 -1.75 16.25 -5.67
C ASN A 227 -2.27 17.58 -5.12
N ALA A 228 -1.47 18.34 -4.39
CA ALA A 228 -1.82 19.70 -4.00
C ALA A 228 -2.03 20.56 -5.25
N ALA A 229 -1.04 20.63 -6.15
CA ALA A 229 -1.14 21.43 -7.37
C ALA A 229 -2.32 21.01 -8.27
N TYR A 230 -2.69 19.72 -8.29
CA TYR A 230 -3.82 19.23 -9.08
C TYR A 230 -5.16 19.85 -8.66
N ILE A 231 -5.33 20.23 -7.39
CA ILE A 231 -6.53 20.93 -6.90
C ILE A 231 -6.76 22.23 -7.70
N TRP A 232 -5.70 22.98 -7.99
CA TRP A 232 -5.79 24.23 -8.75
C TRP A 232 -5.69 23.99 -10.26
N ILE A 233 -4.73 23.18 -10.74
CA ILE A 233 -4.47 22.95 -12.17
C ILE A 233 -5.53 22.04 -12.83
N GLY A 234 -5.95 21.00 -12.12
CA GLY A 234 -6.91 20.00 -12.57
C GLY A 234 -8.34 20.44 -12.27
N MET A 235 -8.60 20.83 -11.02
CA MET A 235 -9.94 21.01 -10.46
C MET A 235 -10.38 22.47 -10.37
N LYS A 236 -9.52 23.41 -10.79
CA LYS A 236 -9.78 24.86 -10.80
C LYS A 236 -10.18 25.40 -9.41
N GLY A 237 -9.59 24.84 -8.34
CA GLY A 237 -9.83 25.27 -6.96
C GLY A 237 -11.13 24.76 -6.33
N LYS A 238 -11.89 23.88 -7.00
CA LYS A 238 -13.16 23.36 -6.48
C LYS A 238 -12.95 22.28 -5.41
N LEU A 239 -12.76 22.71 -4.16
CA LEU A 239 -12.47 21.82 -3.02
C LEU A 239 -13.49 20.69 -2.82
N ASN A 240 -14.77 20.94 -3.08
CA ASN A 240 -15.83 19.94 -2.93
C ASN A 240 -15.65 18.71 -3.85
N LEU A 241 -14.90 18.85 -4.94
CA LEU A 241 -14.59 17.75 -5.85
C LEU A 241 -13.22 17.12 -5.53
N SER A 242 -12.39 17.79 -4.72
CA SER A 242 -10.97 17.48 -4.51
C SER A 242 -10.68 16.41 -3.45
N GLY A 243 -11.70 15.68 -2.98
CA GLY A 243 -11.53 14.69 -1.91
C GLY A 243 -10.42 13.67 -2.19
N GLY A 244 -10.31 13.18 -3.44
CA GLY A 244 -9.23 12.26 -3.84
C GLY A 244 -7.84 12.90 -3.78
N SER A 245 -7.68 14.14 -4.27
CA SER A 245 -6.40 14.86 -4.20
C SER A 245 -6.01 15.17 -2.76
N ILE A 246 -6.96 15.56 -1.90
CA ILE A 246 -6.71 15.82 -0.48
C ILE A 246 -6.25 14.52 0.22
N ALA A 247 -6.94 13.40 -0.02
CA ALA A 247 -6.55 12.11 0.53
C ALA A 247 -5.12 11.70 0.10
N HIS A 248 -4.76 11.94 -1.16
CA HIS A 248 -3.42 11.64 -1.68
C HIS A 248 -2.33 12.57 -1.13
N VAL A 249 -2.64 13.85 -0.89
CA VAL A 249 -1.74 14.75 -0.14
C VAL A 249 -1.48 14.18 1.25
N GLY A 250 -2.55 13.76 1.95
CA GLY A 250 -2.45 13.06 3.24
C GLY A 250 -1.56 11.82 3.19
N PHE A 251 -1.76 10.97 2.18
CA PHE A 251 -0.94 9.78 1.97
C PHE A 251 0.55 10.12 1.76
N GLY A 252 0.86 11.13 0.94
CA GLY A 252 2.23 11.61 0.74
C GLY A 252 2.88 12.14 2.02
N MET A 253 2.12 12.85 2.87
CA MET A 253 2.59 13.33 4.18
C MET A 253 2.88 12.17 5.14
N VAL A 254 2.04 11.13 5.16
CA VAL A 254 2.27 9.91 5.96
C VAL A 254 3.55 9.21 5.52
N LEU A 255 3.74 9.01 4.21
CA LEU A 255 4.98 8.40 3.69
C LEU A 255 6.21 9.21 4.07
N LEU A 256 6.17 10.52 3.88
CA LEU A 256 7.29 11.41 4.22
C LEU A 256 7.60 11.36 5.72
N GLY A 257 6.57 11.39 6.57
CA GLY A 257 6.71 11.30 8.02
C GLY A 257 7.34 9.98 8.47
N ILE A 258 6.92 8.85 7.90
CA ILE A 258 7.50 7.53 8.18
C ILE A 258 8.99 7.52 7.82
N LEU A 259 9.36 8.04 6.65
CA LEU A 259 10.75 8.02 6.15
C LEU A 259 11.68 8.91 7.00
N ILE A 260 11.24 10.14 7.32
CA ILE A 260 12.02 11.06 8.17
C ILE A 260 12.12 10.53 9.61
N SER A 261 11.03 9.99 10.16
CA SER A 261 11.05 9.41 11.50
C SER A 261 11.98 8.20 11.55
N SER A 262 11.97 7.36 10.51
CA SER A 262 12.86 6.21 10.40
C SER A 262 14.33 6.63 10.32
N SER A 263 14.67 7.72 9.63
CA SER A 263 16.06 8.19 9.52
C SER A 263 16.62 8.82 10.79
N LYS A 264 15.75 9.24 11.72
CA LYS A 264 16.17 9.86 12.98
C LYS A 264 16.05 8.94 14.19
N LYS A 265 15.87 7.62 13.98
CA LYS A 265 15.87 6.66 15.08
C LYS A 265 17.28 6.50 15.65
N GLU A 266 17.45 6.87 16.91
CA GLU A 266 18.68 6.58 17.67
C GLU A 266 18.55 5.24 18.40
N VAL A 267 19.62 4.43 18.35
CA VAL A 267 19.69 3.18 19.10
C VAL A 267 20.18 3.49 20.50
N LEU A 268 19.26 3.50 21.47
CA LEU A 268 19.56 3.81 22.87
C LEU A 268 20.22 2.64 23.62
N SER A 269 20.04 1.40 23.15
CA SER A 269 20.68 0.21 23.71
C SER A 269 20.82 -0.85 22.62
N ASN A 270 22.00 -1.47 22.56
CA ASN A 270 22.30 -2.57 21.65
C ASN A 270 22.76 -3.76 22.49
N ASN A 271 21.92 -4.81 22.59
CA ASN A 271 22.27 -6.00 23.33
C ASN A 271 23.20 -6.89 22.50
N ILE A 272 24.51 -6.78 22.78
CA ILE A 272 25.58 -7.52 22.10
C ILE A 272 25.83 -8.89 22.76
N GLY A 273 25.12 -9.21 23.85
CA GLY A 273 25.41 -10.35 24.72
C GLY A 273 24.68 -11.66 24.38
N GLY A 274 23.78 -11.67 23.40
CA GLY A 274 23.09 -12.88 22.95
C GLY A 274 22.08 -13.49 23.94
N ILE A 275 21.76 -12.80 25.04
CA ILE A 275 20.69 -13.20 25.95
C ILE A 275 19.43 -12.38 25.57
N PRO A 276 18.29 -13.01 25.27
CA PRO A 276 17.05 -12.33 24.88
C PRO A 276 16.62 -11.24 25.87
#